data_AF-A0A349ZQQ7-F1
#
_entry.id   AF-A0A349ZQQ7-F1
#
_cell.length_a   1.000
_cell.length_b   1.000
_cell.length_c   1.000
_cell.angle_alpha   90.00
_cell.angle_beta   90.00
_cell.angle_gamma   90.00
#
_symmetry.space_group_name_H-M   'P 1'
#
loop_
_entity.id
_entity.type
_entity.pdbx_description
1 polymer ?
#
loop_
_entity_poly.entity_id
_entity_poly.type
_entity_poly.pdbx_seq_one_letter_code
_entity_poly.pdbx_strand_id
1 'polypeptide(L)'
;MKLENVKNLNTYEVINERECADLNSKGMLLKHKKSGARVFLLSNDDDNKVFYIGFRTPPVDNTGLTHILEHSVLCGSKKYPLKDPFVELAKGSLNTFLNAMTYPD
;
A
#
# COMPACT_ATOMS: atom_id res chain seq x y z
N MET A 1 4.38 14.04 -7.58
CA MET A 1 5.54 13.35 -8.20
C MET A 1 5.17 13.13 -9.64
N LYS A 2 5.96 13.62 -10.60
CA LYS A 2 5.60 13.46 -12.01
C LYS A 2 5.80 12.00 -12.43
N LEU A 3 4.77 11.41 -13.05
CA LEU A 3 4.81 10.02 -13.53
C LEU A 3 5.93 9.79 -14.55
N GLU A 4 6.42 10.84 -15.23
CA GLU A 4 7.61 10.76 -16.09
C GLU A 4 8.84 10.22 -15.37
N ASN A 5 9.06 10.63 -14.11
CA ASN A 5 10.25 10.21 -13.35
C ASN A 5 10.20 8.72 -13.01
N VAL A 6 8.99 8.16 -12.89
CA VAL A 6 8.78 6.74 -12.57
C VAL A 6 9.22 5.86 -13.74
N LYS A 7 9.04 6.33 -14.98
CA LYS A 7 9.42 5.60 -16.20
C LYS A 7 10.93 5.37 -16.31
N ASN A 8 11.73 6.24 -15.69
CA ASN A 8 13.19 6.14 -15.69
C ASN A 8 13.74 5.17 -14.63
N LEU A 9 12.87 4.55 -13.81
CA LEU A 9 13.30 3.63 -12.77
C LEU A 9 13.57 2.24 -13.34
N ASN A 10 14.85 1.88 -13.48
CA ASN A 10 15.27 0.57 -13.98
C ASN A 10 14.77 -0.62 -13.14
N THR A 11 14.37 -0.40 -11.88
CA THR A 11 13.89 -1.44 -10.95
C THR A 11 12.45 -1.90 -11.26
N TYR A 12 11.70 -1.13 -12.05
CA TYR A 12 10.30 -1.39 -12.37
C TYR A 12 10.08 -1.57 -13.87
N GLU A 13 9.05 -2.32 -14.22
CA GLU A 13 8.52 -2.45 -15.57
C GLU A 13 7.16 -1.74 -15.61
N VAL A 14 6.96 -0.87 -16.61
CA VAL A 14 5.66 -0.24 -16.84
C VAL A 14 4.77 -1.22 -17.60
N ILE A 15 3.69 -1.66 -16.97
CA ILE A 15 2.75 -2.62 -17.55
C ILE A 15 1.64 -1.92 -18.33
N ASN A 16 1.14 -0.80 -17.80
CA ASN A 16 0.05 -0.05 -18.42
C ASN A 16 0.04 1.40 -17.93
N GLU A 17 -0.45 2.32 -18.74
CA GLU A 17 -0.65 3.72 -18.42
C GLU A 17 -1.93 4.21 -19.10
N ARG A 18 -2.80 4.89 -18.35
CA ARG A 18 -4.08 5.37 -18.87
C ARG A 18 -4.49 6.69 -18.22
N GLU A 19 -5.11 7.55 -19.01
CA GLU A 19 -5.90 8.65 -18.49
C GLU A 19 -7.24 8.10 -17.98
N CYS A 20 -7.67 8.56 -16.81
CA CYS A 20 -8.95 8.24 -16.19
C CYS A 20 -9.74 9.56 -16.07
N ALA A 21 -10.37 9.97 -17.16
CA ALA A 21 -11.07 11.26 -17.27
C ALA A 21 -12.15 11.44 -16.19
N ASP A 22 -12.93 10.39 -15.90
CA ASP A 22 -13.99 10.43 -14.87
C ASP A 22 -13.46 10.72 -13.46
N LEU A 23 -12.18 10.46 -13.22
CA LEU A 23 -11.49 10.69 -11.94
C LEU A 23 -10.55 11.90 -11.98
N ASN A 24 -10.48 12.62 -13.11
CA ASN A 24 -9.47 13.68 -13.35
C ASN A 24 -8.05 13.22 -12.94
N SER A 25 -7.72 11.98 -13.29
CA SER A 25 -6.52 11.31 -12.79
C SER A 25 -5.80 10.56 -13.90
N LYS A 26 -4.50 10.34 -13.71
CA LYS A 26 -3.67 9.49 -14.56
C LYS A 26 -3.23 8.24 -13.81
N GLY A 27 -3.58 7.07 -14.33
CA GLY A 27 -3.25 5.77 -13.78
C GLY A 27 -2.00 5.15 -14.41
N MET A 28 -1.14 4.53 -13.60
CA MET A 28 0.03 3.77 -14.07
C MET A 28 0.17 2.47 -13.28
N LEU A 29 0.20 1.33 -13.98
CA LEU A 29 0.46 0.03 -13.41
C LEU A 29 1.91 -0.38 -13.66
N LEU A 30 2.61 -0.72 -12.58
CA LEU A 30 4.01 -1.14 -12.59
C LEU A 30 4.14 -2.56 -12.03
N LYS A 31 5.22 -3.23 -12.44
CA LYS A 31 5.70 -4.48 -11.83
C LYS A 31 7.13 -4.28 -11.34
N HIS A 32 7.37 -4.58 -10.07
CA HIS A 32 8.72 -4.59 -9.52
C HIS A 32 9.48 -5.81 -10.06
N LYS A 33 10.62 -5.59 -10.75
CA LYS A 33 11.33 -6.67 -11.48
C LYS A 33 11.81 -7.78 -10.55
N LYS A 34 12.28 -7.44 -9.34
CA LYS A 34 12.86 -8.42 -8.41
C LYS A 34 11.80 -9.26 -7.69
N SER A 35 10.76 -8.63 -7.14
CA SER A 35 9.76 -9.36 -6.33
C SER A 35 8.51 -9.77 -7.11
N GLY A 36 8.30 -9.22 -8.31
CA GLY A 36 7.06 -9.39 -9.05
C GLY A 36 5.87 -8.61 -8.48
N ALA A 37 6.05 -7.84 -7.41
CA ALA A 37 4.98 -7.04 -6.80
C ALA A 37 4.40 -6.04 -7.80
N ARG A 38 3.08 -5.89 -7.77
CA ARG A 38 2.37 -4.87 -8.57
C ARG A 38 2.27 -3.59 -7.77
N VAL A 39 2.53 -2.47 -8.42
CA VAL A 39 2.36 -1.12 -7.85
C VAL A 39 1.46 -0.34 -8.79
N PHE A 40 0.34 0.14 -8.27
CA PHE A 40 -0.55 1.02 -9.00
C PHE A 40 -0.41 2.45 -8.49
N LEU A 41 -0.15 3.38 -9.39
CA LEU A 41 -0.07 4.80 -9.10
C LEU A 41 -1.28 5.49 -9.71
N LEU A 42 -1.94 6.34 -8.93
CA LEU A 42 -2.98 7.24 -9.39
C LEU A 42 -2.51 8.66 -9.09
N SER A 43 -2.29 9.46 -10.14
CA SER A 43 -1.80 10.83 -10.04
C SER A 43 -2.91 11.80 -10.36
N ASN A 44 -3.14 12.77 -9.47
CA ASN A 44 -4.08 13.88 -9.63
C ASN A 44 -3.60 15.08 -8.79
N ASP A 45 -4.43 16.11 -8.70
CA ASP A 45 -4.15 17.35 -7.98
C ASP A 45 -4.61 17.32 -6.51
N ASP A 46 -4.90 16.13 -5.94
CA ASP A 46 -5.24 15.98 -4.53
C ASP A 46 -3.98 16.01 -3.65
N ASP A 47 -3.95 16.92 -2.68
CA ASP A 47 -2.87 17.05 -1.70
C ASP A 47 -2.90 15.94 -0.64
N ASN A 48 -4.05 15.29 -0.42
CA ASN A 48 -4.21 14.21 0.53
C ASN A 48 -3.73 12.87 -0.05
N LYS A 49 -2.44 12.60 0.15
CA LYS A 49 -1.79 11.39 -0.38
C LYS A 49 -2.18 10.17 0.43
N VAL A 50 -2.52 9.10 -0.28
CA VAL A 50 -2.80 7.80 0.28
C VAL A 50 -1.85 6.74 -0.28
N PHE A 51 -1.52 5.75 0.55
CA PHE A 51 -0.96 4.48 0.10
C PHE A 51 -1.62 3.35 0.88
N TYR A 52 -1.70 2.18 0.28
CA TYR A 52 -2.09 0.95 0.96
C TYR A 52 -1.38 -0.24 0.30
N ILE A 53 -1.30 -1.35 1.02
CA ILE A 53 -0.71 -2.59 0.54
C ILE A 53 -1.75 -3.68 0.78
N GLY A 54 -2.10 -4.43 -0.26
CA GLY A 54 -3.02 -5.56 -0.19
C GLY A 54 -2.28 -6.89 -0.30
N PHE A 55 -2.63 -7.83 0.57
CA PHE A 55 -2.22 -9.22 0.50
C PHE A 55 -3.46 -10.08 0.28
N ARG A 56 -3.37 -11.08 -0.59
CA ARG A 56 -4.43 -12.08 -0.78
C ARG A 56 -4.28 -13.13 0.32
N THR A 57 -5.31 -13.32 1.13
CA THR A 57 -5.22 -14.11 2.38
C THR A 57 -6.45 -15.00 2.58
N PRO A 58 -6.69 -15.99 1.68
CA PRO A 58 -7.88 -16.82 1.80
C PRO A 58 -7.75 -17.69 3.05
N PRO A 59 -8.69 -17.57 4.01
CA PRO A 59 -8.63 -18.36 5.23
C PRO A 59 -8.81 -19.84 4.90
N VAL A 60 -7.95 -20.68 5.48
CA VAL A 60 -8.03 -22.15 5.31
C VAL A 60 -8.92 -22.81 6.37
N ASP A 61 -9.24 -22.07 7.44
CA ASP A 61 -10.08 -22.49 8.55
C ASP A 61 -10.71 -21.28 9.26
N ASN A 62 -11.48 -21.53 10.32
CA ASN A 62 -12.21 -20.51 11.08
C ASN A 62 -11.44 -20.01 12.32
N THR A 63 -10.10 -20.16 12.35
CA THR A 63 -9.30 -19.73 13.51
C THR A 63 -9.18 -18.21 13.64
N GLY A 64 -9.49 -17.46 12.56
CA GLY A 64 -9.27 -16.02 12.50
C GLY A 64 -7.80 -15.65 12.29
N LEU A 65 -6.95 -16.59 11.85
CA LEU A 65 -5.51 -16.38 11.67
C LEU A 65 -5.16 -15.11 10.90
N THR A 66 -5.86 -14.82 9.80
CA THR A 66 -5.59 -13.65 8.94
C THR A 66 -5.85 -12.34 9.67
N HIS A 67 -6.91 -12.28 10.48
CA HIS A 67 -7.26 -11.14 11.32
C HIS A 67 -6.26 -10.98 12.49
N ILE A 68 -5.89 -12.08 13.15
CA ILE A 68 -4.86 -12.06 14.20
C ILE A 68 -3.52 -11.56 13.62
N LEU A 69 -3.17 -12.00 12.40
CA LEU A 69 -1.95 -11.60 11.72
C LEU A 69 -1.94 -10.11 11.41
N GLU A 70 -3.05 -9.55 10.92
CA GLU A 70 -3.21 -8.12 10.65
C GLU A 70 -2.88 -7.28 11.89
N HIS A 71 -3.44 -7.61 13.06
CA HIS A 71 -3.09 -6.92 14.30
C HIS A 71 -1.63 -7.16 14.73
N SER A 72 -1.15 -8.40 14.61
CA SER A 72 0.16 -8.79 15.12
C SER A 72 1.33 -8.12 14.38
N VAL A 73 1.21 -7.91 13.07
CA VAL A 73 2.27 -7.25 12.28
C VAL A 73 2.42 -5.76 12.59
N LEU A 74 1.42 -5.15 13.25
CA LEU A 74 1.44 -3.75 13.66
C LEU A 74 2.06 -3.53 15.05
N CYS A 75 2.37 -4.61 15.77
CA CYS A 75 2.95 -4.57 17.12
C CYS A 75 4.50 -4.45 17.15
N GLY A 76 5.18 -4.46 16.01
CA GLY A 76 6.63 -4.30 15.93
C GLY A 76 7.23 -4.81 14.63
N SER A 77 8.46 -4.39 14.31
CA SER A 77 9.21 -4.92 13.17
C SER A 77 10.71 -4.97 13.45
N LYS A 78 11.48 -5.67 12.61
CA LYS A 78 12.95 -5.70 12.74
C LYS A 78 13.59 -4.30 12.69
N LYS A 79 13.03 -3.38 11.89
CA LYS A 79 13.56 -2.01 11.74
C LYS A 79 13.04 -1.08 12.84
N TYR A 80 11.82 -1.33 13.32
CA TYR A 80 11.18 -0.59 14.40
C TYR A 80 10.79 -1.57 15.52
N PRO A 81 11.75 -2.02 16.34
CA PRO A 81 11.55 -3.05 17.38
C PRO A 81 10.92 -2.45 18.65
N LEU A 82 10.00 -1.52 18.46
CA LEU A 82 9.25 -0.85 19.51
C LEU A 82 7.95 -1.62 19.71
N LYS A 83 7.39 -1.55 20.92
CA LYS A 83 6.04 -2.06 21.17
C LYS A 83 5.02 -1.10 20.55
N ASP A 84 4.05 -1.66 19.82
CA ASP A 84 2.90 -0.96 19.25
C ASP A 84 3.25 0.30 18.40
N PRO A 85 4.17 0.21 17.42
CA PRO A 85 4.59 1.36 16.60
C PRO A 85 3.44 1.99 15.81
N PHE A 86 2.40 1.22 15.47
CA PHE A 86 1.20 1.73 14.80
C PHE A 86 0.47 2.77 15.65
N VAL A 87 0.37 2.56 16.95
CA VAL A 87 -0.27 3.50 17.89
C VAL A 87 0.54 4.79 18.00
N GLU A 88 1.86 4.68 18.04
CA GLU A 88 2.74 5.85 18.10
C GLU A 88 2.71 6.66 16.79
N LEU A 89 2.57 5.99 15.64
CA LEU A 89 2.31 6.67 14.36
C LEU A 89 0.96 7.39 14.37
N ALA A 90 -0.09 6.77 14.91
CA ALA A 90 -1.42 7.37 14.99
C ALA A 90 -1.41 8.67 15.81
N LYS A 91 -0.68 8.68 16.95
CA LYS A 91 -0.58 9.83 17.85
C LYS A 91 0.37 10.92 17.34
N GLY A 92 1.48 10.54 16.71
CA GLY A 92 2.61 11.43 16.44
C GLY A 92 2.70 11.97 15.02
N SER A 93 1.78 11.61 14.11
CA SER A 93 1.83 12.03 12.71
C SER A 93 0.66 12.92 12.31
N LEU A 94 0.82 13.65 11.20
CA LEU A 94 -0.25 14.42 10.55
C LEU A 94 -1.06 13.54 9.59
N ASN A 95 -1.42 12.32 10.03
CA ASN A 95 -2.21 11.43 9.20
C ASN A 95 -3.65 11.95 9.09
N THR A 96 -4.23 11.84 7.90
CA THR A 96 -5.66 12.06 7.65
C THR A 96 -6.46 10.77 7.85
N PHE A 97 -5.81 9.62 7.66
CA PHE A 97 -6.34 8.29 7.90
C PHE A 97 -5.18 7.31 8.13
N LEU A 98 -5.35 6.40 9.09
CA LEU A 98 -4.40 5.32 9.37
C LEU A 98 -5.18 4.10 9.86
N ASN A 99 -5.11 2.99 9.11
CA ASN A 99 -5.86 1.78 9.43
C ASN A 99 -5.25 0.52 8.80
N ALA A 100 -5.77 -0.63 9.22
CA ALA A 100 -5.59 -1.93 8.59
C ALA A 100 -6.92 -2.69 8.65
N MET A 101 -7.17 -3.56 7.67
CA MET A 101 -8.46 -4.24 7.52
C MET A 101 -8.25 -5.65 7.00
N THR A 102 -9.07 -6.59 7.49
CA THR A 102 -9.11 -7.98 7.03
C THR A 102 -10.42 -8.23 6.30
N TYR A 103 -10.34 -8.63 5.03
CA TYR A 103 -11.48 -9.06 4.22
C TYR A 103 -11.56 -10.61 4.18
N PRO A 104 -12.67 -11.19 3.68
CA PRO A 104 -12.84 -12.65 3.68
C PRO A 104 -11.88 -13.47 2.79
N ASP A 105 -11.06 -12.86 1.93
CA ASP A 105 -10.34 -13.52 0.81
C ASP A 105 -8.80 -13.36 0.74
#